data_AF-A0A651FA10-F1
#
_entry.id   AF-A0A651FA10-F1
#
_cell.length_a   1.000
_cell.length_b   1.000
_cell.length_c   1.000
_cell.angle_alpha   90.00
_cell.angle_beta   90.00
_cell.angle_gamma   90.00
#
_symmetry.space_group_name_H-M   'P 1'
#
loop_
_entity.id
_entity.type
_entity.pdbx_description
1 polymer ?
#
loop_
_entity_poly.entity_id
_entity_poly.type
_entity_poly.pdbx_seq_one_letter_code
_entity_poly.pdbx_strand_id
1 'polypeptide(L)' 'NNIGKNGNWWSSTENNTNNAWNRNLNYNNGNVNRNNNNKTLGFSVRCLRD' A
#
# COMPACT_ATOMS: atom_id res chain seq x y z
N ASN A 1 3.66 14.87 11.47
CA ASN A 1 4.12 15.09 10.08
C ASN A 1 5.09 13.99 9.65
N ASN A 2 4.58 12.93 9.02
CA ASN A 2 5.38 11.81 8.46
C ASN A 2 5.19 11.68 6.94
N ILE A 3 4.79 12.76 6.26
CA ILE A 3 4.70 12.82 4.79
C ILE A 3 6.12 12.56 4.26
N GLY A 4 6.29 11.47 3.51
CA GLY A 4 7.58 11.01 2.99
C GLY A 4 8.32 9.98 3.84
N LYS A 5 7.87 9.67 5.07
CA LYS A 5 8.48 8.59 5.88
C LYS A 5 7.88 7.22 5.60
N ASN A 6 6.55 7.12 5.56
CA ASN A 6 5.85 5.89 5.23
C ASN A 6 4.83 6.17 4.12
N GLY A 7 4.95 5.46 3.01
CA GLY A 7 4.01 5.52 1.89
C GLY A 7 3.17 4.25 1.84
N ASN A 8 1.85 4.38 1.93
CA ASN A 8 0.91 3.28 1.75
C ASN A 8 0.16 3.44 0.43
N TRP A 9 0.21 2.41 -0.40
CA TRP A 9 -0.52 2.38 -1.67
C TRP A 9 -1.21 1.04 -1.87
N TRP A 10 -2.40 1.09 -2.45
CA TRP A 10 -3.13 -0.11 -2.84
C TRP A 10 -2.41 -0.85 -3.97
N SER A 11 -2.49 -2.18 -3.94
CA SER A 11 -2.18 -3.07 -5.06
C SER A 11 -3.45 -3.35 -5.85
N SER A 12 -3.31 -3.75 -7.12
CA SER A 12 -4.43 -4.23 -7.94
C SER A 12 -4.98 -5.58 -7.50
N THR A 13 -4.24 -6.30 -6.65
CA THR A 13 -4.63 -7.62 -6.15
C THR A 13 -5.50 -7.49 -4.89
N GLU A 14 -6.68 -8.09 -4.92
CA GLU A 14 -7.50 -8.26 -3.72
C GLU A 14 -7.06 -9.48 -2.90
N ASN A 15 -7.33 -9.46 -1.59
CA ASN A 15 -7.08 -10.60 -0.70
C ASN A 15 -8.35 -11.39 -0.39
N ASN A 16 -9.47 -10.70 -0.17
CA ASN A 16 -10.80 -11.29 -0.02
C ASN A 16 -11.89 -10.22 -0.28
N THR A 17 -13.16 -10.55 -0.04
CA THR A 17 -14.29 -9.64 -0.26
C THR A 17 -14.11 -8.29 0.43
N ASN A 18 -13.53 -8.28 1.65
CA ASN A 18 -13.41 -7.10 2.50
C ASN A 18 -12.01 -6.48 2.49
N ASN A 19 -10.97 -7.21 2.10
CA ASN A 19 -9.57 -6.81 2.23
C ASN A 19 -8.85 -6.82 0.88
N ALA A 20 -8.00 -5.82 0.66
CA ALA A 20 -7.08 -5.75 -0.47
C ALA A 20 -5.62 -5.73 0.02
N TRP A 21 -4.69 -6.03 -0.88
CA TRP A 21 -3.28 -5.92 -0.58
C TRP A 21 -2.84 -4.46 -0.71
N ASN A 22 -2.16 -3.93 0.30
CA ASN A 22 -1.43 -2.68 0.20
C ASN A 22 0.08 -2.91 0.36
N ARG A 23 0.85 -1.98 -0.16
CA ARG A 23 2.29 -1.93 -0.02
C ARG A 23 2.65 -0.76 0.85
N ASN A 24 3.55 -0.99 1.80
CA ASN A 24 4.11 0.02 2.67
C ASN A 24 5.61 0.15 2.36
N LEU A 25 6.01 1.35 1.98
CA LEU A 25 7.41 1.71 1.78
C LEU A 25 7.84 2.66 2.91
N ASN A 26 8.94 2.32 3.56
CA ASN A 26 9.54 3.16 4.60
C ASN A 26 10.79 3.85 4.03
N TYR A 27 10.97 5.15 4.29
CA TYR A 27 12.11 5.92 3.82
C TYR A 27 13.47 5.41 4.31
N ASN A 28 13.52 4.84 5.52
CA ASN A 28 14.74 4.29 6.11
C ASN A 28 15.02 2.84 5.68
N ASN A 29 14.03 2.19 5.06
CA ASN A 29 14.10 0.75 4.79
C ASN A 29 13.61 0.49 3.37
N GLY A 30 14.53 0.10 2.49
CA GLY A 30 14.23 -0.22 1.08
C GLY A 30 13.29 -1.41 0.89
N ASN A 31 12.98 -2.15 1.97
CA ASN A 31 12.03 -3.25 1.91
C ASN A 31 10.60 -2.75 1.76
N VAL A 32 9.92 -3.27 0.74
CA VAL A 32 8.50 -3.05 0.50
C VAL A 32 7.71 -4.12 1.26
N ASN A 33 7.02 -3.72 2.32
CA ASN A 33 6.18 -4.64 3.09
C ASN A 33 4.81 -4.77 2.43
N ARG A 34 4.24 -5.98 2.44
CA ARG A 34 2.91 -6.28 1.89
C ARG A 34 1.96 -6.61 3.04
N ASN A 35 0.90 -5.84 3.16
CA ASN A 35 -0.13 -6.03 4.19
C ASN A 35 -1.49 -6.22 3.53
N ASN A 36 -2.42 -6.91 4.20
CA ASN A 36 -3.82 -6.98 3.80
C ASN A 36 -4.64 -6.04 4.69
N ASN A 37 -5.40 -5.16 4.07
CA ASN A 37 -6.13 -4.11 4.77
C ASN A 37 -7.54 -3.99 4.20
N ASN A 38 -8.47 -3.50 5.02
CA ASN A 38 -9.86 -3.33 4.59
C ASN A 38 -9.92 -2.38 3.39
N LYS A 39 -10.65 -2.79 2.34
CA LYS A 39 -10.83 -2.02 1.10
C LYS A 39 -11.42 -0.63 1.34
N THR A 40 -12.08 -0.40 2.47
CA THR A 40 -12.62 0.91 2.87
C THR A 40 -11.55 1.92 3.30
N LEU A 41 -10.29 1.50 3.47
CA LEU A 41 -9.19 2.40 3.80
C LEU A 41 -8.79 3.25 2.58
N GLY A 42 -8.69 4.57 2.78
CA GLY A 42 -8.37 5.55 1.74
C GLY A 42 -6.89 5.62 1.35
N PHE A 43 -6.24 4.51 1.01
CA PHE A 43 -4.86 4.54 0.50
C PHE A 43 -4.81 5.03 -0.95
N SER A 44 -3.67 5.63 -1.32
CA SER A 44 -3.44 6.11 -2.69
C SER A 44 -3.24 4.94 -3.66
N VAL A 45 -3.61 5.15 -4.92
CA VAL A 45 -3.31 4.23 -6.03
C VAL A 45 -2.20 4.84 -6.90
N ARG A 46 -1.31 4.00 -7.42
CA ARG A 46 -0.29 4.41 -8.39
C ARG A 46 -0.31 3.44 -9.56
N CYS A 47 -0.54 3.97 -10.76
CA CYS A 47 -0.35 3.20 -11.99
C CYS A 47 1.14 3.07 -12.26
N LEU A 48 1.62 1.85 -12.46
CA LEU A 48 2.99 1.56 -12.90
C LEU A 48 2.92 1.18 -14.37
N ARG A 49 3.79 1.74 -15.20
CA ARG A 49 4.01 1.31 -16.57
C ARG A 49 5.24 0.42 -16.57
N ASP A 50 5.18 -0.69 -17.29
CA ASP A 50 6.35 -1.53 -17.60
C ASP A 50 7.30 -0.78 -18.55
#